data_AF-A0AAN8X9J3-F1
#
_entry.id   AF-A0AAN8X9J3-F1
#
_cell.length_a   1.000
_cell.length_b   1.000
_cell.length_c   1.000
_cell.angle_alpha   90.00
_cell.angle_beta   90.00
_cell.angle_gamma   90.00
#
_symmetry.space_group_name_H-M   'P 1'
#
loop_
_entity.id
_entity.type
_entity.pdbx_description
1 polymer ?
#
loop_
_entity_poly.entity_id
_entity_poly.type
_entity_poly.pdbx_seq_one_letter_code
_entity_poly.pdbx_strand_id
1 'polypeptide(L)'
;MVLVELLAGIGGLVKVKHKADIDSAVFKLHYRLTATMLFCFCLLVTANSLVGDPIHCVHDDNPKLQDKVVNTYCWIHTTFTLPRHIDKGYGR
;
A
#
# COMPACT_ATOMS: atom_id res chain seq x y z
N MET A 1 15.37 4.24 7.70
CA MET A 1 16.01 3.09 8.37
C MET A 1 15.24 1.79 8.12
N VAL A 2 13.94 1.71 8.44
CA VAL A 2 13.10 0.52 8.23
C VAL A 2 13.08 -0.01 6.77
N LEU A 3 12.99 0.87 5.78
CA LEU A 3 12.93 0.47 4.37
C LEU A 3 14.19 -0.25 3.87
N VAL A 4 15.38 0.16 4.33
CA VAL A 4 16.67 -0.41 3.89
C VAL A 4 16.84 -1.84 4.40
N GLU A 5 16.45 -2.09 5.65
CA GLU A 5 16.44 -3.43 6.28
C GLU A 5 15.49 -4.39 5.53
N LEU A 6 14.30 -3.89 5.14
CA LEU A 6 13.29 -4.68 4.42
C LEU A 6 13.76 -5.03 2.99
N LEU A 7 14.44 -4.10 2.30
CA LEU A 7 15.03 -4.36 0.99
C LEU A 7 16.20 -5.37 1.06
N ALA A 8 17.00 -5.34 2.12
CA ALA A 8 18.05 -6.33 2.35
C ALA A 8 17.47 -7.74 2.58
N GLY A 9 16.34 -7.85 3.30
CA GLY A 9 15.61 -9.10 3.51
C GLY A 9 15.12 -9.75 2.21
N ILE A 10 14.62 -8.94 1.27
CA ILE A 10 14.21 -9.39 -0.08
C ILE A 10 15.40 -9.99 -0.85
N GLY A 11 16.57 -9.35 -0.78
CA GLY A 11 17.79 -9.87 -1.42
C GLY A 11 18.21 -11.24 -0.90
N GLY A 12 17.91 -11.56 0.37
CA GLY A 12 18.13 -12.87 0.97
C GLY A 12 17.22 -13.98 0.41
N LEU A 13 15.97 -13.66 0.05
CA LEU A 13 14.99 -14.62 -0.47
C LEU A 13 15.29 -15.04 -1.92
N VAL A 14 15.86 -14.13 -2.71
CA VAL A 14 16.23 -14.36 -4.12
C VAL A 14 17.54 -15.15 -4.26
N LYS A 15 18.39 -15.19 -3.22
CA LYS A 15 19.72 -15.83 -3.28
C LYS A 15 19.62 -17.33 -3.55
N VAL A 16 20.05 -17.79 -4.72
CA VAL A 16 20.01 -19.20 -5.12
C VAL A 16 21.02 -19.99 -4.27
N LYS A 17 20.54 -20.98 -3.51
CA LYS A 17 21.40 -21.89 -2.74
C LYS A 17 21.85 -23.04 -3.62
N HIS A 18 23.16 -23.28 -3.69
CA HIS A 18 23.78 -24.38 -4.47
C HIS A 18 23.85 -25.72 -3.70
N LYS A 19 22.88 -26.01 -2.82
CA LYS A 19 22.82 -27.31 -2.12
C LYS A 19 21.94 -28.30 -2.90
N ALA A 20 22.18 -29.60 -2.71
CA ALA A 20 21.38 -30.68 -3.29
C ALA A 20 19.89 -30.42 -3.06
N ASP A 21 19.14 -30.41 -4.15
CA ASP A 21 17.82 -29.82 -4.21
C ASP A 21 16.80 -30.92 -4.53
N ILE A 22 15.94 -31.22 -3.56
CA ILE A 22 14.96 -32.31 -3.62
C ILE A 22 13.64 -31.81 -4.23
N ASP A 23 13.48 -30.49 -4.39
CA ASP A 23 12.22 -29.87 -4.80
C ASP A 23 12.10 -29.64 -6.30
N SER A 24 10.88 -29.82 -6.83
CA SER A 24 10.55 -29.48 -8.21
C SER A 24 10.57 -27.97 -8.45
N ALA A 25 10.87 -27.54 -9.69
CA ALA A 25 10.97 -26.12 -10.06
C ALA A 25 9.70 -25.30 -9.74
N VAL A 26 8.52 -25.93 -9.85
CA VAL A 26 7.23 -25.31 -9.54
C VAL A 26 7.10 -24.96 -8.05
N PHE A 27 7.52 -25.86 -7.15
CA PHE A 27 7.49 -25.58 -5.72
C PHE A 27 8.43 -24.43 -5.36
N LYS A 28 9.62 -24.36 -5.97
CA LYS A 28 10.56 -23.23 -5.78
C LYS A 28 9.99 -21.91 -6.21
N LEU A 29 9.26 -21.90 -7.34
CA LEU A 29 8.54 -20.71 -7.78
C LEU A 29 7.50 -20.30 -6.73
N HIS A 30 6.77 -21.27 -6.18
CA HIS A 30 5.65 -21.00 -5.27
C HIS A 30 6.04 -20.58 -3.84
N TYR A 31 7.21 -20.93 -3.32
CA TYR A 31 7.64 -20.43 -2.00
C TYR A 31 8.63 -19.27 -2.07
N ARG A 32 9.32 -19.08 -3.20
CA ARG A 32 10.31 -17.98 -3.35
C ARG A 32 9.74 -16.81 -4.11
N LEU A 33 9.17 -17.03 -5.30
CA LEU A 33 8.76 -15.92 -6.18
C LEU A 33 7.50 -15.24 -5.65
N THR A 34 6.43 -16.00 -5.40
CA THR A 34 5.15 -15.45 -4.94
C THR A 34 5.29 -14.76 -3.58
N ALA A 35 6.03 -15.37 -2.64
CA ALA A 35 6.28 -14.79 -1.33
C ALA A 35 7.06 -13.47 -1.43
N THR A 36 8.11 -13.42 -2.26
CA THR A 36 8.87 -12.18 -2.48
C THR A 36 8.02 -11.12 -3.17
N MET A 37 7.21 -11.49 -4.16
CA MET A 37 6.33 -10.59 -4.89
C MET A 37 5.26 -9.96 -3.97
N LEU A 38 4.58 -10.77 -3.16
CA LEU A 38 3.58 -10.30 -2.20
C LEU A 38 4.23 -9.39 -1.15
N PHE A 39 5.40 -9.74 -0.65
CA PHE A 39 6.12 -8.91 0.30
C PHE A 39 6.51 -7.55 -0.30
N CYS A 40 6.99 -7.52 -1.55
CA CYS A 40 7.25 -6.27 -2.27
C CYS A 40 5.99 -5.40 -2.38
N PHE A 41 4.84 -5.98 -2.73
CA PHE A 41 3.58 -5.22 -2.78
C PHE A 41 3.14 -4.70 -1.40
N CYS A 42 3.32 -5.49 -0.33
CA CYS A 42 3.06 -5.02 1.03
C CYS A 42 3.94 -3.81 1.38
N LEU A 43 5.22 -3.82 1.00
CA LEU A 43 6.12 -2.67 1.22
C LEU A 43 5.70 -1.45 0.41
N LEU A 44 5.31 -1.64 -0.85
CA LEU A 44 4.84 -0.56 -1.71
C LEU A 44 3.57 0.10 -1.16
N VAL A 45 2.60 -0.68 -0.69
CA VAL A 45 1.37 -0.15 -0.08
C VAL A 45 1.63 0.49 1.28
N THR A 46 2.56 -0.05 2.07
CA THR A 46 2.93 0.54 3.38
C THR A 46 3.64 1.88 3.22
N ALA A 47 4.34 2.07 2.10
CA ALA A 47 4.97 3.33 1.70
C ALA A 47 3.94 4.39 1.24
N ASN A 48 2.75 4.45 1.85
CA ASN A 48 1.73 5.47 1.59
C ASN A 48 2.26 6.90 1.74
N SER A 49 3.30 7.11 2.55
CA SER A 49 3.97 8.41 2.69
C SER A 49 4.77 8.86 1.46
N LEU A 50 5.00 8.00 0.46
CA LEU A 50 5.72 8.33 -0.78
C LEU A 50 4.80 8.78 -1.93
N VAL A 51 3.50 8.54 -1.84
CA VAL A 51 2.54 8.76 -2.95
C VAL A 51 1.77 10.09 -2.82
N GLY A 52 1.93 10.81 -1.70
CA GLY A 52 1.23 12.07 -1.44
C GLY A 52 0.08 11.92 -0.44
N ASP A 53 -0.84 12.89 -0.43
CA ASP A 53 -2.02 12.83 0.45
C ASP A 53 -3.02 11.79 -0.09
N PRO A 54 -3.49 10.83 0.74
CA PRO A 54 -4.25 9.68 0.27
C PRO A 54 -5.70 10.01 -0.13
N ILE A 55 -6.25 11.11 0.39
CA ILE A 55 -7.60 11.62 0.07
C ILE A 55 -7.70 13.11 0.42
N HIS A 56 -8.43 13.86 -0.41
CA HIS A 56 -8.85 15.23 -0.10
C HIS A 56 -10.37 15.27 0.07
N CYS A 57 -10.81 15.74 1.24
CA CYS A 57 -12.21 15.88 1.61
C CYS A 57 -12.63 17.34 1.53
N VAL A 58 -13.86 17.57 1.07
CA VAL A 58 -14.51 18.89 1.08
C VAL A 58 -15.14 19.13 2.45
N HIS A 59 -14.93 20.30 3.03
CA HIS A 59 -15.60 20.74 4.25
C HIS A 59 -16.04 22.21 4.13
N ASP A 60 -17.07 22.63 4.87
CA ASP A 60 -17.47 24.04 4.93
C ASP A 60 -16.32 24.92 5.46
N ASP A 61 -16.17 26.13 4.91
CA ASP A 61 -15.13 27.15 5.23
C ASP A 61 -15.17 27.69 6.67
N ASN A 62 -15.25 26.79 7.65
CA ASN A 62 -15.16 27.09 9.06
C ASN A 62 -13.69 27.31 9.40
N PRO A 63 -13.28 28.50 9.87
CA PRO A 63 -11.87 28.81 10.18
C PRO A 63 -11.24 27.93 11.28
N LYS A 64 -12.07 27.10 11.94
CA LYS A 64 -11.67 26.22 13.05
C LYS A 64 -11.31 24.80 12.59
N LEU A 65 -11.71 24.39 11.39
CA LEU A 65 -11.34 23.09 10.83
C LEU A 65 -10.16 23.25 9.89
N GLN A 66 -9.13 22.44 10.12
CA GLN A 66 -7.96 22.35 9.24
C GLN A 66 -8.12 21.16 8.31
N ASP A 67 -7.89 21.37 7.01
CA ASP A 67 -7.98 20.35 5.95
C ASP A 67 -7.27 19.05 6.34
N LYS A 68 -6.10 19.14 6.98
CA LYS A 68 -5.30 17.98 7.40
C LYS A 68 -6.05 17.06 8.36
N VAL A 69 -6.81 17.63 9.31
CA VAL A 69 -7.56 16.85 10.31
C VAL A 69 -8.74 16.16 9.65
N VAL A 70 -9.44 16.86 8.76
CA VAL A 70 -10.58 16.31 8.01
C VAL A 70 -10.13 15.20 7.07
N ASN A 71 -9.05 15.41 6.32
CA ASN A 71 -8.48 14.39 5.43
C ASN A 71 -8.02 13.15 6.22
N THR A 72 -7.42 13.34 7.39
CA THR A 72 -7.02 12.21 8.26
C THR A 72 -8.24 11.45 8.78
N TYR A 73 -9.30 12.15 9.18
CA TYR A 73 -10.55 11.53 9.62
C TYR A 73 -11.20 10.72 8.49
N CYS A 74 -11.34 11.32 7.31
CA CYS A 74 -11.86 10.64 6.12
C CYS A 74 -11.03 9.42 5.72
N TRP A 75 -9.72 9.46 5.92
CA TRP A 75 -8.82 8.38 5.55
C TRP A 75 -8.94 7.16 6.46
N ILE A 76 -9.05 7.37 7.78
CA ILE A 76 -9.15 6.26 8.75
C ILE A 76 -10.58 5.72 8.88
N HIS A 77 -11.58 6.53 8.52
CA HIS A 77 -12.98 6.17 8.62
C HIS A 77 -13.47 5.52 7.32
N THR A 78 -14.41 4.58 7.43
CA THR A 78 -15.03 3.97 6.24
C THR A 78 -15.82 5.00 5.45
N THR A 79 -15.61 5.01 4.13
CA THR A 79 -16.34 5.85 3.17
C THR A 79 -17.16 4.97 2.23
N PHE A 80 -18.27 5.51 1.72
CA PHE A 80 -19.16 4.80 0.80
C PHE A 80 -19.58 5.73 -0.34
N THR A 81 -19.83 5.16 -1.51
CA THR A 81 -20.25 5.89 -2.69
C THR A 81 -21.78 5.94 -2.75
N LEU A 82 -22.35 7.14 -2.86
CA LEU A 82 -23.79 7.31 -3.08
C LEU A 82 -24.08 7.48 -4.57
N PRO A 83 -24.84 6.57 -5.21
CA PRO A 83 -25.14 6.64 -6.65
C PRO A 83 -25.77 7.97 -7.08
N ARG A 84 -26.58 8.59 -6.22
CA ARG A 84 -27.26 9.86 -6.52
C ARG A 84 -26.34 11.08 -6.62
N HIS A 85 -25.07 10.93 -6.23
CA HIS A 85 -24.09 12.00 -6.23
C HIS A 85 -22.95 11.77 -7.23
N ILE A 86 -22.94 10.65 -7.96
CA ILE A 86 -21.92 10.34 -8.98
C ILE A 86 -22.04 11.30 -10.16
N ASP A 87 -23.26 11.58 -10.62
CA ASP A 87 -23.50 12.46 -11.79
C ASP A 87 -23.49 13.95 -11.44
N LYS A 88 -23.56 14.31 -10.16
CA LYS A 88 -23.73 15.71 -9.72
C LYS A 88 -22.42 16.50 -9.63
N GLY A 89 -21.29 15.94 -10.07
CA GLY A 89 -20.04 16.68 -10.18
C GLY A 89 -19.46 17.19 -8.86
N TYR A 90 -19.90 16.66 -7.71
CA TYR A 90 -19.40 17.02 -6.36
C TYR A 90 -17.93 16.61 -6.11
N GLY A 91 -17.27 16.02 -7.11
CA GLY A 91 -15.86 15.63 -7.09
C GLY A 91 -14.96 16.50 -7.97
N ARG A 92 -15.35 17.74 -8.28
CA ARG A 92 -14.48 18.75 -8.88
C ARG A 92 -14.46 20.02 -8.05
#